data_AF-A0A1W9HX26-F1
#
_entry.id   AF-A0A1W9HX26-F1
#
_cell.length_a   1.000
_cell.length_b   1.000
_cell.length_c   1.000
_cell.angle_alpha   90.00
_cell.angle_beta   90.00
_cell.angle_gamma   90.00
#
_symmetry.space_group_name_H-M   'P 1'
#
loop_
_entity.id
_entity.type
_entity.pdbx_description
1 polymer ?
#
loop_
_entity_poly.entity_id
_entity_poly.type
_entity_poly.pdbx_seq_one_letter_code
_entity_poly.pdbx_strand_id
1 'polypeptide(L)'
;MMVNLPTIRLTYFNNHRQENILNIQYIFHENTFCRKIFWRSRKMFIVFLIFLSGNFFEARILSEMEERKLIFSSERKKFHLVCVVFKFFSCFFMKKSLILAWFVLLLPALSLKFVSFQIKFSRETRFEEHFLEFLNLFLLYLKSGRSFSASFQLSVQNSQQNHRQKLTELYNHIFFADRFVEKTDSQFLNSVILDLSRALKAPQNASKLVKSLRDRLRSEKKLRERAKVMTQSARTQAFFLTPIFLGLTIFCGINFGFKNNASMFLLSAMLFSLGILWLLQIGRSFKWRT
;
A
#
# COMPACT_ATOMS: atom_id res chain seq x y z
N MET A 1 -0.12 -98.70 31.55
CA MET A 1 -0.28 -98.52 30.10
C MET A 1 -0.84 -97.12 29.85
N MET A 2 0.01 -96.18 29.40
CA MET A 2 -0.42 -94.90 28.86
C MET A 2 0.42 -94.64 27.61
N VAL A 3 -0.28 -94.45 26.48
CA VAL A 3 0.28 -94.32 25.14
C VAL A 3 0.56 -92.85 24.89
N ASN A 4 1.84 -92.50 24.69
CA ASN A 4 2.28 -91.17 24.26
C ASN A 4 1.92 -90.96 22.79
N LEU A 5 1.01 -90.03 22.51
CA LEU A 5 0.70 -89.54 21.16
C LEU A 5 1.64 -88.37 20.78
N PRO A 6 2.03 -88.26 19.49
CA PRO A 6 3.10 -87.37 19.06
C PRO A 6 2.64 -85.91 18.88
N THR A 7 3.31 -85.02 19.60
CA THR A 7 3.16 -83.56 19.69
C THR A 7 3.71 -82.81 18.46
N ILE A 8 3.51 -83.31 17.23
CA ILE A 8 4.20 -82.77 16.03
C ILE A 8 3.29 -81.85 15.17
N ARG A 9 1.97 -81.81 15.43
CA ARG A 9 1.02 -81.08 14.56
C ARG A 9 0.76 -79.60 14.87
N LEU A 10 1.25 -79.05 15.99
CA LEU A 10 0.94 -77.67 16.40
C LEU A 10 1.98 -76.62 15.99
N THR A 11 3.20 -77.02 15.62
CA THR A 11 4.27 -76.08 15.20
C THR A 11 4.08 -75.59 13.76
N TYR A 12 3.57 -76.43 12.86
CA TYR A 12 3.37 -76.05 11.45
C TYR A 12 2.28 -74.99 11.24
N PHE A 13 1.23 -74.99 12.08
CA PHE A 13 0.14 -74.02 11.97
C PHE A 13 0.51 -72.61 12.47
N ASN A 14 1.52 -72.51 13.35
CA ASN A 14 1.93 -71.23 13.93
C ASN A 14 2.86 -70.44 12.99
N ASN A 15 3.71 -71.14 12.21
CA ASN A 15 4.62 -70.49 11.25
C ASN A 15 3.87 -69.84 10.08
N HIS A 16 2.85 -70.50 9.51
CA HIS A 16 2.05 -69.89 8.43
C HIS A 16 1.17 -68.71 8.91
N ARG A 17 0.83 -68.67 10.20
CA ARG A 17 0.10 -67.53 10.77
C ARG A 17 1.01 -66.32 10.94
N GLN A 18 2.28 -66.52 11.31
CA GLN A 18 3.28 -65.45 11.40
C GLN A 18 3.66 -64.88 10.03
N GLU A 19 3.82 -65.71 9.01
CA GLU A 19 4.11 -65.23 7.63
C GLU A 19 2.98 -64.35 7.07
N ASN A 20 1.72 -64.72 7.32
CA ASN A 20 0.58 -63.91 6.88
C ASN A 20 0.48 -62.57 7.62
N ILE A 21 0.84 -62.52 8.91
CA ILE A 21 0.84 -61.25 9.68
C ILE A 21 1.97 -60.33 9.18
N LEU A 22 3.14 -60.87 8.85
CA LEU A 22 4.27 -60.11 8.29
C LEU A 22 3.94 -59.52 6.91
N ASN A 23 3.28 -60.28 6.03
CA ASN A 23 2.84 -59.78 4.73
C ASN A 23 1.79 -58.66 4.85
N ILE A 24 0.85 -58.76 5.80
CA ILE A 24 -0.16 -57.71 6.02
C ILE A 24 0.49 -56.41 6.56
N GLN A 25 1.48 -56.51 7.46
CA GLN A 25 2.21 -55.33 7.93
C GLN A 25 3.01 -54.64 6.83
N TYR A 26 3.64 -55.41 5.93
CA TYR A 26 4.42 -54.84 4.83
C TYR A 26 3.53 -54.06 3.84
N ILE A 27 2.36 -54.63 3.49
CA ILE A 27 1.37 -53.98 2.59
C ILE A 27 0.80 -52.69 3.22
N PHE A 28 0.59 -52.67 4.55
CA PHE A 28 0.17 -51.45 5.24
C PHE A 28 1.27 -50.36 5.23
N HIS A 29 2.53 -50.77 5.37
CA HIS A 29 3.66 -49.85 5.37
C HIS A 29 3.92 -49.24 3.98
N GLU A 30 3.80 -50.01 2.89
CA GLU A 30 3.91 -49.48 1.52
C GLU A 30 2.77 -48.50 1.17
N ASN A 31 1.53 -48.82 1.57
CA ASN A 31 0.39 -47.95 1.32
C ASN A 31 0.48 -46.59 2.05
N THR A 32 1.09 -46.56 3.24
CA THR A 32 1.31 -45.29 3.97
C THR A 32 2.42 -44.44 3.35
N PHE A 33 3.48 -45.06 2.81
CA PHE A 33 4.55 -44.35 2.12
C PHE A 33 4.08 -43.73 0.80
N CYS A 34 3.37 -44.49 -0.05
CA CYS A 34 2.82 -43.99 -1.32
C CYS A 34 1.80 -42.86 -1.11
N ARG A 35 0.91 -42.97 -0.11
CA ARG A 35 0.02 -41.86 0.26
C ARG A 35 0.82 -40.61 0.66
N LYS A 36 1.86 -40.74 1.48
CA LYS A 36 2.64 -39.58 1.96
C LYS A 36 3.35 -38.84 0.81
N ILE A 37 3.88 -39.56 -0.17
CA ILE A 37 4.46 -38.98 -1.39
C ILE A 37 3.39 -38.28 -2.23
N PHE A 38 2.26 -38.95 -2.49
CA PHE A 38 1.19 -38.40 -3.30
C PHE A 38 0.59 -37.12 -2.71
N TRP A 39 0.37 -37.08 -1.39
CA TRP A 39 -0.10 -35.88 -0.67
C TRP A 39 0.92 -34.74 -0.69
N ARG A 40 2.23 -35.05 -0.70
CA ARG A 40 3.29 -34.05 -0.81
C ARG A 40 3.30 -33.43 -2.22
N SER A 41 3.16 -34.23 -3.27
CA SER A 41 3.09 -33.76 -4.65
C SER A 41 1.87 -32.87 -4.91
N ARG A 42 0.68 -33.24 -4.39
CA ARG A 42 -0.54 -32.41 -4.53
C ARG A 42 -0.39 -31.04 -3.88
N LYS A 43 0.20 -30.95 -2.69
CA LYS A 43 0.44 -29.66 -2.00
C LYS A 43 1.42 -28.78 -2.78
N MET A 44 2.49 -29.37 -3.32
CA MET A 44 3.47 -28.62 -4.14
C MET A 44 2.82 -28.10 -5.43
N PHE A 45 1.95 -28.88 -6.07
CA PHE A 45 1.23 -28.45 -7.27
C PHE A 45 0.28 -27.28 -6.99
N ILE A 46 -0.48 -27.31 -5.88
CA ILE A 46 -1.37 -26.19 -5.50
C ILE A 46 -0.56 -24.91 -5.23
N VAL A 47 0.57 -25.01 -4.51
CA VAL A 47 1.44 -23.85 -4.25
C VAL A 47 2.01 -23.29 -5.56
N PHE A 48 2.35 -24.16 -6.51
CA PHE A 48 2.82 -23.75 -7.83
C PHE A 48 1.74 -23.01 -8.64
N LEU A 49 0.51 -23.51 -8.67
CA LEU A 49 -0.62 -22.84 -9.33
C LEU A 49 -0.94 -21.48 -8.67
N ILE A 50 -0.86 -21.42 -7.35
CA ILE A 50 -0.99 -20.18 -6.58
C ILE A 50 0.11 -19.19 -6.99
N PHE A 51 1.36 -19.63 -7.07
CA PHE A 51 2.47 -18.79 -7.48
C PHE A 51 2.29 -18.24 -8.91
N LEU A 52 1.91 -19.10 -9.87
CA LEU A 52 1.64 -18.70 -11.25
C LEU A 52 0.50 -17.69 -11.36
N SER A 53 -0.63 -17.95 -10.71
CA SER A 53 -1.78 -17.03 -10.75
C SER A 53 -1.45 -15.68 -10.11
N GLY A 54 -0.72 -15.68 -9.00
CA GLY A 54 -0.22 -14.47 -8.37
C GLY A 54 0.71 -13.64 -9.26
N ASN A 55 1.55 -14.29 -10.08
CA ASN A 55 2.44 -13.58 -11.02
C ASN A 55 1.67 -13.00 -12.21
N PHE A 56 0.69 -13.73 -12.75
CA PHE A 56 -0.14 -13.23 -13.83
C PHE A 56 -0.95 -12.00 -13.40
N PHE A 57 -1.55 -12.06 -12.20
CA PHE A 57 -2.31 -10.94 -11.64
C PHE A 57 -1.42 -9.70 -11.40
N GLU A 58 -0.21 -9.91 -10.88
CA GLU A 58 0.75 -8.83 -10.67
C GLU A 58 1.21 -8.20 -11.99
N ALA A 59 1.52 -9.02 -13.00
CA ALA A 59 1.90 -8.54 -14.32
C ALA A 59 0.79 -7.69 -14.95
N ARG A 60 -0.49 -8.07 -14.75
CA ARG A 60 -1.64 -7.30 -15.20
C ARG A 60 -1.76 -5.95 -14.49
N ILE A 61 -1.60 -5.92 -13.16
CA ILE A 61 -1.59 -4.65 -12.40
C ILE A 61 -0.45 -3.75 -12.89
N LEU A 62 0.76 -4.29 -13.06
CA LEU A 62 1.90 -3.52 -13.54
C LEU A 62 1.70 -2.99 -14.97
N SER A 63 1.05 -3.77 -15.84
CA SER A 63 0.64 -3.31 -17.18
C SER A 63 -0.33 -2.14 -17.09
N GLU A 64 -1.36 -2.26 -16.26
CA GLU A 64 -2.32 -1.17 -16.05
C GLU A 64 -1.65 0.10 -15.49
N MET A 65 -0.67 -0.06 -14.60
CA MET A 65 0.11 1.07 -14.08
C MET A 65 0.97 1.73 -15.16
N GLU A 66 1.57 0.95 -16.06
CA GLU A 66 2.35 1.44 -17.19
C GLU A 66 1.46 2.15 -18.22
N GLU A 67 0.29 1.59 -18.54
CA GLU A 67 -0.71 2.19 -19.42
C GLU A 67 -1.20 3.55 -18.88
N ARG A 68 -1.41 3.64 -17.57
CA ARG A 68 -1.74 4.90 -16.87
C ARG A 68 -0.53 5.85 -16.73
N LYS A 69 0.63 5.51 -17.31
CA LYS A 69 1.90 6.26 -17.20
C LYS A 69 2.32 6.52 -15.75
N LEU A 70 1.90 5.68 -14.80
CA LEU A 70 2.24 5.81 -13.38
C LEU A 70 3.67 5.35 -13.10
N ILE A 71 4.17 4.40 -13.88
CA ILE A 71 5.49 3.80 -13.74
C ILE A 71 6.15 3.80 -15.12
N PHE A 72 7.47 4.05 -15.17
CA PHE A 72 8.22 3.91 -16.42
C PHE A 72 8.46 2.43 -16.75
N SER A 73 8.56 2.10 -18.04
CA SER A 73 8.84 0.72 -18.46
C SER A 73 10.10 0.11 -17.82
N SER A 74 11.11 0.95 -17.53
CA SER A 74 12.33 0.57 -16.81
C SER A 74 12.10 0.22 -15.33
N GLU A 75 11.16 0.90 -14.67
CA GLU A 75 10.80 0.67 -13.28
C GLU A 75 9.90 -0.56 -13.12
N ARG A 76 9.04 -0.84 -14.11
CA ARG A 76 8.17 -2.03 -14.14
C ARG A 76 8.96 -3.32 -13.91
N LYS A 77 10.09 -3.48 -14.62
CA LYS A 77 10.95 -4.66 -14.49
C LYS A 77 11.53 -4.79 -13.08
N LYS A 78 11.90 -3.68 -12.44
CA LYS A 78 12.43 -3.65 -11.07
C LYS A 78 11.36 -4.05 -10.05
N PHE A 79 10.16 -3.49 -10.14
CA PHE A 79 9.04 -3.85 -9.27
C PHE A 79 8.67 -5.32 -9.40
N HIS A 80 8.58 -5.82 -10.64
CA HIS A 80 8.26 -7.23 -10.88
C HIS A 80 9.31 -8.16 -10.26
N LEU A 81 10.59 -7.86 -10.43
CA LEU A 81 11.67 -8.65 -9.85
C LEU A 81 11.62 -8.66 -8.31
N VAL A 82 11.37 -7.52 -7.67
CA VAL A 82 11.21 -7.43 -6.21
C VAL A 82 10.04 -8.28 -5.72
N CYS A 83 8.89 -8.22 -6.41
CA CYS A 83 7.72 -9.02 -6.05
C CYS A 83 7.94 -10.52 -6.26
N VAL A 84 8.61 -10.93 -7.33
CA VAL A 84 8.99 -12.35 -7.57
C VAL A 84 9.92 -12.85 -6.46
N VAL A 85 10.95 -12.08 -6.09
CA VAL A 85 11.88 -12.43 -5.00
C VAL A 85 11.12 -12.54 -3.66
N PHE A 86 10.24 -11.59 -3.36
CA PHE A 86 9.45 -11.61 -2.13
C PHE A 86 8.50 -12.81 -2.06
N LYS A 87 7.83 -13.15 -3.17
CA LYS A 87 6.97 -14.35 -3.27
C LYS A 87 7.78 -15.63 -3.11
N PHE A 88 8.94 -15.73 -3.77
CA PHE A 88 9.83 -16.87 -3.64
C PHE A 88 10.27 -17.09 -2.20
N PHE A 89 10.69 -16.02 -1.51
CA PHE A 89 11.04 -16.07 -0.09
C PHE A 89 9.85 -16.52 0.76
N SER A 90 8.66 -15.98 0.47
CA SER A 90 7.43 -16.31 1.21
C SER A 90 6.98 -17.77 1.01
N CYS A 91 7.21 -18.36 -0.17
CA CYS A 91 6.96 -19.78 -0.44
C CYS A 91 7.78 -20.70 0.48
N PHE A 92 8.97 -20.27 0.93
CA PHE A 92 9.78 -21.05 1.87
C PHE A 92 9.10 -21.21 3.25
N PHE A 93 8.34 -20.20 3.69
CA PHE A 93 7.65 -20.19 4.98
C PHE A 93 6.28 -20.89 4.97
N MET A 94 5.73 -21.21 3.79
CA MET A 94 4.39 -21.80 3.64
C MET A 94 4.22 -23.22 4.20
N LYS A 95 5.31 -23.92 4.55
CA LYS A 95 5.24 -25.34 4.98
C LYS A 95 4.34 -25.57 6.20
N LYS A 96 4.02 -24.54 6.99
CA LYS A 96 3.32 -24.65 8.27
C LYS A 96 1.82 -24.32 8.23
N SER A 97 1.32 -23.48 7.31
CA SER A 97 -0.12 -23.16 7.26
C SER A 97 -0.64 -22.73 5.88
N LEU A 98 -1.87 -23.17 5.56
CA LEU A 98 -2.61 -22.76 4.36
C LEU A 98 -3.08 -21.30 4.42
N ILE A 99 -3.10 -20.67 5.60
CA ILE A 99 -3.46 -19.25 5.76
C ILE A 99 -2.30 -18.37 5.28
N LEU A 100 -1.04 -18.75 5.57
CA LEU A 100 0.15 -18.06 5.10
C LEU A 100 0.21 -18.02 3.56
N ALA A 101 -0.02 -19.17 2.91
CA ALA A 101 -0.95 -19.29 1.78
C ALA A 101 -1.36 -18.02 1.03
N TRP A 102 -2.49 -17.51 1.52
CA TRP A 102 -3.22 -16.37 1.01
C TRP A 102 -2.51 -15.04 1.25
N PHE A 103 -1.78 -14.89 2.35
CA PHE A 103 -0.98 -13.68 2.59
C PHE A 103 0.10 -13.49 1.54
N VAL A 104 0.74 -14.56 1.06
CA VAL A 104 1.75 -14.47 0.00
C VAL A 104 1.16 -14.00 -1.34
N LEU A 105 -0.10 -14.37 -1.61
CA LEU A 105 -0.83 -13.90 -2.79
C LEU A 105 -1.29 -12.45 -2.66
N LEU A 106 -1.95 -12.14 -1.55
CA LEU A 106 -2.65 -10.88 -1.36
C LEU A 106 -1.71 -9.73 -1.01
N LEU A 107 -0.66 -9.97 -0.22
CA LEU A 107 0.20 -8.90 0.28
C LEU A 107 0.95 -8.17 -0.85
N PRO A 108 1.54 -8.85 -1.86
CA PRO A 108 2.17 -8.15 -3.00
C PRO A 108 1.17 -7.41 -3.87
N ALA A 109 -0.03 -7.96 -4.08
CA ALA A 109 -1.07 -7.30 -4.86
C ALA A 109 -1.57 -6.02 -4.15
N LEU A 110 -1.78 -6.10 -2.83
CA LEU A 110 -2.17 -4.96 -2.02
C LEU A 110 -1.05 -3.91 -1.94
N SER A 111 0.21 -4.34 -1.82
CA SER A 111 1.34 -3.41 -1.79
C SER A 111 1.50 -2.67 -3.11
N LEU A 112 1.30 -3.31 -4.27
CA LEU A 112 1.30 -2.63 -5.56
C LEU A 112 0.18 -1.61 -5.69
N LYS A 113 -1.05 -1.96 -5.28
CA LYS A 113 -2.16 -0.98 -5.25
C LYS A 113 -1.86 0.19 -4.31
N PHE A 114 -1.27 -0.09 -3.16
CA PHE A 114 -0.86 0.94 -2.20
C PHE A 114 0.23 1.85 -2.76
N VAL A 115 1.25 1.29 -3.41
CA VAL A 115 2.31 2.04 -4.09
C VAL A 115 1.74 2.88 -5.22
N SER A 116 0.81 2.33 -6.02
CA SER A 116 0.09 3.08 -7.07
C SER A 116 -0.61 4.31 -6.50
N PHE A 117 -1.35 4.10 -5.41
CA PHE A 117 -2.06 5.14 -4.71
C PHE A 117 -1.10 6.19 -4.15
N GLN A 118 0.00 5.77 -3.53
CA GLN A 118 1.02 6.66 -3.00
C GLN A 118 1.73 7.47 -4.09
N ILE A 119 2.04 6.86 -5.24
CA ILE A 119 2.63 7.54 -6.40
C ILE A 119 1.64 8.56 -6.96
N LYS A 120 0.37 8.20 -7.16
CA LYS A 120 -0.68 9.13 -7.63
C LYS A 120 -0.77 10.33 -6.70
N PHE A 121 -0.91 10.08 -5.40
CA PHE A 121 -0.99 11.12 -4.37
C PHE A 121 0.27 12.00 -4.34
N SER A 122 1.46 11.39 -4.38
CA SER A 122 2.72 12.14 -4.40
C SER A 122 2.87 13.01 -5.64
N ARG A 123 2.52 12.49 -6.82
CA ARG A 123 2.56 13.25 -8.07
C ARG A 123 1.58 14.42 -8.08
N GLU A 124 0.39 14.26 -7.51
CA GLU A 124 -0.57 15.35 -7.34
C GLU A 124 -0.01 16.43 -6.41
N THR A 125 0.52 16.05 -5.25
CA THR A 125 1.11 17.03 -4.32
C THR A 125 2.31 17.78 -4.91
N ARG A 126 3.21 17.09 -5.62
CA ARG A 126 4.35 17.74 -6.30
C ARG A 126 3.87 18.64 -7.43
N PHE A 127 2.84 18.24 -8.17
CA PHE A 127 2.25 19.09 -9.20
C PHE A 127 1.69 20.39 -8.61
N GLU A 128 0.94 20.33 -7.50
CA GLU A 128 0.45 21.54 -6.80
C GLU A 128 1.59 22.49 -6.42
N GLU A 129 2.71 21.95 -5.96
CA GLU A 129 3.89 22.73 -5.57
C GLU A 129 4.54 23.44 -6.78
N HIS A 130 4.77 22.72 -7.87
CA HIS A 130 5.34 23.28 -9.11
C HIS A 130 4.34 24.16 -9.88
N PHE A 131 3.04 23.99 -9.65
CA PHE A 131 2.02 24.81 -10.29
C PHE A 131 2.14 26.29 -9.87
N LEU A 132 2.57 26.56 -8.63
CA LEU A 132 2.85 27.94 -8.19
C LEU A 132 3.99 28.60 -8.97
N GLU A 133 5.04 27.83 -9.31
CA GLU A 133 6.16 28.30 -10.12
C GLU A 133 5.69 28.61 -11.55
N PHE A 134 4.88 27.71 -12.12
CA PHE A 134 4.22 27.92 -13.40
C PHE A 134 3.38 29.21 -13.42
N LEU A 135 2.58 29.47 -12.38
CA LEU A 135 1.78 30.68 -12.27
C LEU A 135 2.63 31.95 -12.21
N ASN A 136 3.83 31.90 -11.62
CA ASN A 136 4.75 33.04 -11.62
C ASN A 136 5.28 33.36 -13.02
N LEU A 137 5.70 32.33 -13.78
CA LEU A 137 6.12 32.49 -15.18
C LEU A 137 4.95 32.99 -16.04
N PHE A 138 3.76 32.44 -15.82
CA PHE A 138 2.56 32.86 -16.54
C PHE A 138 2.20 34.32 -16.30
N LEU A 139 2.24 34.76 -15.05
CA LEU A 139 2.05 36.17 -14.69
C LEU A 139 3.13 37.08 -15.29
N LEU A 140 4.37 36.62 -15.38
CA LEU A 140 5.46 37.37 -16.00
C LEU A 140 5.17 37.63 -17.49
N TYR A 141 4.78 36.59 -18.25
CA TYR A 141 4.45 36.74 -19.66
C TYR A 141 3.19 37.58 -19.88
N LEU A 142 2.16 37.43 -19.04
CA LEU A 142 0.98 38.30 -19.08
C LEU A 142 1.35 39.77 -18.86
N LYS A 143 2.25 40.06 -17.92
CA LYS A 143 2.72 41.43 -17.66
C LYS A 143 3.59 42.00 -18.79
N SER A 144 4.23 41.16 -19.58
CA SER A 144 4.94 41.59 -20.80
C SER A 144 4.01 41.91 -21.98
N GLY A 145 2.69 41.91 -21.78
CA GLY A 145 1.72 42.25 -22.82
C GLY A 145 1.39 41.11 -23.79
N ARG A 146 1.83 39.88 -23.51
CA ARG A 146 1.48 38.72 -24.36
C ARG A 146 0.03 38.31 -24.10
N SER A 147 -0.62 37.77 -25.13
CA SER A 147 -1.98 37.24 -25.00
C SER A 147 -2.05 36.12 -23.95
N PHE A 148 -3.23 35.89 -23.37
CA PHE A 148 -3.41 34.87 -22.33
C PHE A 148 -3.03 33.46 -22.83
N SER A 149 -3.43 33.10 -24.05
CA SER A 149 -3.08 31.84 -24.70
C SER A 149 -1.57 31.69 -24.91
N ALA A 150 -0.92 32.69 -25.52
CA ALA A 150 0.51 32.65 -25.79
C ALA A 150 1.31 32.57 -24.48
N SER A 151 0.96 33.40 -23.50
CA SER A 151 1.59 33.40 -22.18
C SER A 151 1.48 32.03 -21.49
N PHE A 152 0.34 31.36 -21.61
CA PHE A 152 0.13 30.04 -21.02
C PHE A 152 1.04 29.01 -21.70
N GLN A 153 1.00 28.92 -23.03
CA GLN A 153 1.81 27.98 -23.81
C GLN A 153 3.30 28.15 -23.55
N LEU A 154 3.79 29.38 -23.50
CA LEU A 154 5.18 29.70 -23.17
C LEU A 154 5.56 29.26 -21.77
N SER A 155 4.67 29.43 -20.79
CA SER A 155 4.88 28.90 -19.44
C SER A 155 4.89 27.38 -19.41
N VAL A 156 4.08 26.70 -20.23
CA VAL A 156 4.13 25.24 -20.36
C VAL A 156 5.47 24.81 -20.95
N GLN A 157 5.93 25.46 -22.02
CA GLN A 157 7.21 25.16 -22.65
C GLN A 157 8.40 25.35 -21.69
N ASN A 158 8.36 26.36 -20.83
CA ASN A 158 9.42 26.62 -19.84
C ASN A 158 9.29 25.80 -18.55
N SER A 159 8.19 25.07 -18.36
CA SER A 159 8.01 24.18 -17.21
C SER A 159 8.81 22.87 -17.34
N GLN A 160 9.03 22.20 -16.21
CA GLN A 160 9.71 20.90 -16.17
C GLN A 160 8.94 19.85 -16.99
N GLN A 161 9.68 18.99 -17.71
CA GLN A 161 9.13 18.00 -18.62
C GLN A 161 8.04 17.11 -17.99
N ASN A 162 8.20 16.74 -16.72
CA ASN A 162 7.27 15.88 -15.98
C ASN A 162 5.88 16.51 -15.78
N HIS A 163 5.77 17.83 -15.86
CA HIS A 163 4.52 18.57 -15.64
C HIS A 163 3.89 19.09 -16.93
N ARG A 164 4.65 19.13 -18.03
CA ARG A 164 4.19 19.66 -19.33
C ARG A 164 2.93 18.95 -19.82
N GLN A 165 2.84 17.63 -19.69
CA GLN A 165 1.67 16.89 -20.15
C GLN A 165 0.40 17.34 -19.41
N LYS A 166 0.43 17.36 -18.07
CA LYS A 166 -0.71 17.83 -17.25
C LYS A 166 -1.06 19.29 -17.51
N LEU A 167 -0.06 20.15 -17.69
CA LEU A 167 -0.29 21.56 -18.03
C LEU A 167 -0.88 21.72 -19.45
N THR A 168 -0.53 20.84 -20.38
CA THR A 168 -1.09 20.81 -21.73
C THR A 168 -2.54 20.30 -21.70
N GLU A 169 -2.83 19.28 -20.90
CA GLU A 169 -4.21 18.84 -20.63
C GLU A 169 -5.03 19.98 -20.02
N LEU A 170 -4.46 20.70 -19.04
CA LEU A 170 -5.08 21.88 -18.44
C LEU A 170 -5.33 22.99 -19.48
N TYR A 171 -4.37 23.27 -20.36
CA TYR A 171 -4.54 24.18 -21.49
C TYR A 171 -5.73 23.74 -22.35
N ASN A 172 -5.77 22.46 -22.73
CA ASN A 172 -6.83 21.95 -23.59
C ASN A 172 -8.21 22.08 -22.95
N HIS A 173 -8.34 21.81 -21.64
CA HIS A 173 -9.59 22.01 -20.91
C HIS A 173 -10.04 23.48 -20.86
N ILE A 174 -9.11 24.42 -20.75
CA ILE A 174 -9.43 25.85 -20.65
C ILE A 174 -9.82 26.45 -22.01
N PHE A 175 -9.07 26.12 -23.08
CA PHE A 175 -9.24 26.75 -24.39
C PHE A 175 -10.18 25.99 -25.33
N PHE A 176 -10.40 24.69 -25.10
CA PHE A 176 -11.29 23.84 -25.91
C PHE A 176 -12.44 23.25 -25.07
N ALA A 177 -12.92 24.01 -24.08
CA ALA A 177 -13.95 23.59 -23.13
C ALA A 177 -15.22 23.02 -23.79
N ASP A 178 -15.59 23.51 -24.98
CA ASP A 178 -16.79 23.08 -25.73
C ASP A 178 -16.69 21.64 -26.26
N ARG A 179 -15.49 21.03 -26.27
CA ARG A 179 -15.27 19.67 -26.80
C ARG A 179 -15.01 18.61 -25.73
N PHE A 180 -14.70 19.00 -24.50
CA PHE A 180 -14.27 18.07 -23.44
C PHE A 180 -14.93 18.40 -22.10
N VAL A 181 -16.18 17.96 -21.92
CA VAL A 181 -16.87 17.97 -20.62
C VAL A 181 -16.48 16.74 -19.79
N GLU A 182 -15.24 16.29 -19.87
CA GLU A 182 -14.74 15.29 -18.93
C GLU A 182 -14.24 16.03 -17.69
N LYS A 183 -14.97 15.86 -16.58
CA LYS A 183 -14.53 16.34 -15.27
C LYS A 183 -13.22 15.62 -14.94
N THR A 184 -12.20 16.37 -14.55
CA THR A 184 -10.98 15.75 -14.03
C THR A 184 -11.26 15.16 -12.64
N ASP A 185 -10.66 14.02 -12.32
CA ASP A 185 -10.78 13.39 -10.99
C ASP A 185 -10.27 14.29 -9.85
N SER A 186 -9.39 15.26 -10.17
CA SER A 186 -8.73 16.10 -9.18
C SER A 186 -9.57 17.34 -8.87
N GLN A 187 -10.04 17.44 -7.62
CA GLN A 187 -10.73 18.64 -7.12
C GLN A 187 -9.88 19.91 -7.28
N PHE A 188 -8.56 19.79 -7.10
CA PHE A 188 -7.61 20.89 -7.31
C PHE A 188 -7.60 21.37 -8.76
N LEU A 189 -7.51 20.46 -9.74
CA LEU A 189 -7.51 20.85 -11.15
C LEU A 189 -8.83 21.50 -11.55
N ASN A 190 -9.96 20.97 -11.08
CA ASN A 190 -11.27 21.54 -11.38
C ASN A 190 -11.41 22.98 -10.86
N SER A 191 -10.92 23.27 -9.64
CA SER A 191 -10.94 24.65 -9.10
C SER A 191 -10.04 25.59 -9.90
N VAL A 192 -8.85 25.12 -10.30
CA VAL A 192 -7.91 25.86 -11.14
C VAL A 192 -8.47 26.14 -12.54
N ILE A 193 -9.07 25.14 -13.19
CA ILE A 193 -9.72 25.28 -14.51
C ILE A 193 -10.77 26.37 -14.44
N LEU A 194 -11.62 26.33 -13.42
CA LEU A 194 -12.71 27.28 -13.24
C LEU A 194 -12.19 28.71 -13.06
N ASP A 195 -11.15 28.92 -12.24
CA ASP A 195 -10.57 30.24 -12.02
C ASP A 195 -9.80 30.77 -13.24
N LEU A 196 -9.07 29.91 -13.95
CA LEU A 196 -8.37 30.31 -15.18
C LEU A 196 -9.35 30.57 -16.34
N SER A 197 -10.46 29.83 -16.43
CA SER A 197 -11.51 30.09 -17.40
C SER A 197 -12.20 31.43 -17.15
N ARG A 198 -12.40 31.82 -15.88
CA ARG A 198 -12.86 33.16 -15.52
C ARG A 198 -11.86 34.24 -15.95
N ALA A 199 -10.56 33.99 -15.75
CA ALA A 199 -9.51 34.91 -16.19
C ALA A 199 -9.46 35.07 -17.72
N LEU A 200 -9.67 33.98 -18.46
CA LEU A 200 -9.73 34.00 -19.93
C LEU A 200 -10.89 34.86 -20.44
N LYS A 201 -12.07 34.79 -19.81
CA LYS A 201 -13.26 35.59 -20.18
C LYS A 201 -13.12 37.08 -19.89
N ALA A 202 -12.15 37.49 -19.06
CA ALA A 202 -11.96 38.88 -18.63
C ALA A 202 -10.51 39.36 -18.88
N PRO A 203 -10.09 39.55 -20.15
CA PRO A 203 -8.69 39.79 -20.51
C PRO A 203 -8.06 41.01 -19.81
N GLN A 204 -8.83 42.09 -19.64
CA GLN A 204 -8.39 43.32 -18.95
C GLN A 204 -8.01 43.07 -17.47
N ASN A 205 -8.64 42.07 -16.85
CA ASN A 205 -8.43 41.71 -15.45
C ASN A 205 -7.69 40.37 -15.27
N ALA A 206 -7.28 39.71 -16.36
CA ALA A 206 -6.71 38.37 -16.32
C ALA A 206 -5.47 38.32 -15.42
N SER A 207 -4.57 39.29 -15.52
CA SER A 207 -3.37 39.37 -14.65
C SER A 207 -3.73 39.49 -13.16
N LYS A 208 -4.77 40.26 -12.81
CA LYS A 208 -5.24 40.40 -11.43
C LYS A 208 -5.86 39.10 -10.91
N LEU A 209 -6.68 38.43 -11.74
CA LEU A 209 -7.33 37.16 -11.39
C LEU A 209 -6.31 36.02 -11.22
N VAL A 210 -5.34 35.89 -12.13
CA VAL A 210 -4.26 34.90 -12.01
C VAL A 210 -3.38 35.19 -10.79
N LYS A 211 -3.11 36.47 -10.48
CA LYS A 211 -2.39 36.87 -9.26
C LYS A 211 -3.15 36.47 -8.01
N SER A 212 -4.47 36.71 -7.96
CA SER A 212 -5.33 36.30 -6.85
C SER A 212 -5.34 34.79 -6.66
N LEU A 213 -5.47 34.01 -7.74
CA LEU A 213 -5.39 32.55 -7.71
C LEU A 213 -4.05 32.09 -7.11
N ARG A 214 -2.94 32.65 -7.60
CA ARG A 214 -1.60 32.33 -7.07
C ARG A 214 -1.49 32.64 -5.58
N ASP A 215 -1.94 33.83 -5.17
CA ASP A 215 -1.82 34.27 -3.78
C ASP A 215 -2.67 33.40 -2.84
N ARG A 216 -3.86 32.96 -3.29
CA ARG A 216 -4.70 31.97 -2.60
C ARG A 216 -4.00 30.61 -2.47
N LEU A 217 -3.49 30.06 -3.56
CA LEU A 217 -2.78 28.77 -3.52
C LEU A 217 -1.51 28.84 -2.64
N ARG A 218 -0.84 29.99 -2.62
CA ARG A 218 0.33 30.22 -1.75
C ARG A 218 -0.05 30.31 -0.28
N SER A 219 -1.16 30.95 0.06
CA SER A 219 -1.63 31.02 1.45
C SER A 219 -2.08 29.64 1.94
N GLU A 220 -2.83 28.89 1.12
CA GLU A 220 -3.21 27.50 1.38
C GLU A 220 -1.98 26.60 1.62
N LYS A 221 -0.95 26.71 0.77
CA LYS A 221 0.31 25.98 0.96
C LYS A 221 0.98 26.31 2.29
N LYS A 222 1.10 27.59 2.64
CA LYS A 222 1.69 28.02 3.93
C LYS A 222 0.91 27.49 5.13
N LEU A 223 -0.43 27.51 5.06
CA LEU A 223 -1.28 26.95 6.11
C LEU A 223 -1.08 25.45 6.24
N ARG A 224 -1.02 24.73 5.11
CA ARG A 224 -0.75 23.28 5.07
C ARG A 224 0.62 22.94 5.65
N GLU A 225 1.65 23.72 5.35
CA GLU A 225 3.00 23.54 5.90
C GLU A 225 3.02 23.76 7.43
N ARG A 226 2.43 24.85 7.91
CA ARG A 226 2.30 25.12 9.36
C ARG A 226 1.56 24.00 10.07
N ALA A 227 0.48 23.49 9.48
CA ALA A 227 -0.28 22.37 10.01
C ALA A 227 0.53 21.07 10.02
N LYS A 228 1.29 20.78 8.96
CA LYS A 228 2.21 19.63 8.93
C LYS A 228 3.23 19.72 10.07
N VAL A 229 3.83 20.88 10.29
CA VAL A 229 4.80 21.08 11.39
C VAL A 229 4.13 20.87 12.75
N MET A 230 2.94 21.43 12.98
CA MET A 230 2.19 21.23 14.23
C MET A 230 1.83 19.76 14.48
N THR A 231 1.33 19.06 13.46
CA THR A 231 1.01 17.63 13.56
C THR A 231 2.24 16.75 13.75
N GLN A 232 3.36 17.09 13.12
CA GLN A 232 4.64 16.39 13.33
C GLN A 232 5.14 16.59 14.76
N SER A 233 5.10 17.82 15.28
CA SER A 233 5.48 18.11 16.67
C SER A 233 4.65 17.28 17.66
N ALA A 234 3.31 17.24 17.49
CA ALA A 234 2.43 16.44 18.33
C ALA A 234 2.74 14.93 18.26
N ARG A 235 3.05 14.40 17.07
CA ARG A 235 3.46 13.00 16.91
C ARG A 235 4.79 12.70 17.58
N THR A 236 5.76 13.60 17.46
CA THR A 236 7.06 13.47 18.12
C THR A 236 6.91 13.47 19.65
N GLN A 237 6.05 14.33 20.20
CA GLN A 237 5.73 14.33 21.63
C GLN A 237 5.10 13.00 22.07
N ALA A 238 4.13 12.47 21.31
CA ALA A 238 3.55 11.17 21.60
C ALA A 238 4.59 10.03 21.55
N PHE A 239 5.52 10.10 20.59
CA PHE A 239 6.63 9.15 20.47
C PHE A 239 7.54 9.16 21.69
N PHE A 240 7.89 10.32 22.24
CA PHE A 240 8.69 10.43 23.46
C PHE A 240 7.92 10.06 24.73
N LEU A 241 6.63 10.34 24.80
CA LEU A 241 5.81 10.05 25.98
C LEU A 241 5.57 8.54 26.17
N THR A 242 5.51 7.78 25.07
CA THR A 242 5.26 6.33 25.08
C THR A 242 6.30 5.51 25.87
N PRO A 243 7.62 5.63 25.62
CA PRO A 243 8.62 4.90 26.40
C PRO A 243 8.68 5.35 27.85
N ILE A 244 8.42 6.64 28.15
CA ILE A 244 8.36 7.15 29.52
C ILE A 244 7.21 6.48 30.29
N PHE A 245 6.03 6.42 29.68
CA PHE A 245 4.87 5.73 30.25
C PHE A 245 5.13 4.24 30.49
N LEU A 246 5.75 3.55 29.52
CA LEU A 246 6.13 2.15 29.66
C LEU A 246 7.14 1.94 30.80
N GLY A 247 8.17 2.79 30.90
CA GLY A 247 9.17 2.74 31.98
C GLY A 247 8.55 2.93 33.37
N LEU A 248 7.67 3.93 33.52
CA LEU A 248 6.93 4.15 34.76
C LEU A 248 6.02 2.98 35.12
N THR A 249 5.33 2.40 34.12
CA THR A 249 4.46 1.24 34.32
C THR A 249 5.25 0.03 34.81
N ILE A 250 6.42 -0.24 34.22
CA ILE A 250 7.33 -1.32 34.64
C ILE A 250 7.85 -1.07 36.05
N PHE A 251 8.33 0.15 36.33
CA PHE A 251 8.86 0.53 37.64
C PHE A 251 7.81 0.36 38.76
N CYS A 252 6.59 0.84 38.55
CA CYS A 252 5.51 0.68 39.51
C CYS A 252 5.11 -0.79 39.67
N GLY A 253 5.11 -1.57 38.58
CA GLY A 253 4.80 -2.99 38.60
C GLY A 253 5.78 -3.81 39.44
N ILE A 254 7.05 -3.46 39.40
CA ILE A 254 8.12 -4.10 40.19
C ILE A 254 8.04 -3.70 41.67
N ASN A 255 7.91 -2.41 41.98
CA ASN A 255 8.01 -1.93 43.36
C ASN A 255 6.74 -2.14 44.19
N PHE A 256 5.56 -1.98 43.59
CA PHE A 256 4.28 -2.02 44.34
C PHE A 256 3.47 -3.29 44.11
N GLY A 257 3.93 -4.17 43.21
CA GLY A 257 3.26 -5.41 42.85
C GLY A 257 2.06 -5.22 41.92
N PHE A 258 2.03 -5.99 40.82
CA PHE A 258 1.02 -5.83 39.77
C PHE A 258 -0.40 -6.24 40.21
N LYS A 259 -0.52 -7.24 41.09
CA LYS A 259 -1.83 -7.80 41.50
C LYS A 259 -2.64 -6.84 42.35
N ASN A 260 -1.99 -6.11 43.27
CA ASN A 260 -2.70 -5.22 44.19
C ASN A 260 -3.17 -3.93 43.50
N ASN A 261 -2.48 -3.50 42.44
CA ASN A 261 -2.74 -2.24 41.74
C ASN A 261 -3.24 -2.41 40.29
N ALA A 262 -3.77 -3.59 39.95
CA ALA A 262 -4.18 -3.92 38.59
C ALA A 262 -5.22 -2.92 38.02
N SER A 263 -6.15 -2.44 38.85
CA SER A 263 -7.15 -1.45 38.46
C SER A 263 -6.53 -0.10 38.07
N MET A 264 -5.53 0.38 38.82
CA MET A 264 -4.81 1.62 38.51
C MET A 264 -4.00 1.51 37.22
N PHE A 265 -3.35 0.36 36.99
CA PHE A 265 -2.62 0.12 35.73
C PHE A 265 -3.56 0.09 34.53
N LEU A 266 -4.71 -0.59 34.66
CA LEU A 266 -5.69 -0.67 33.58
C LEU A 266 -6.30 0.70 33.27
N LEU A 267 -6.65 1.48 34.30
CA LEU A 267 -7.17 2.84 34.14
C LEU A 267 -6.14 3.75 33.44
N SER A 268 -4.88 3.68 33.87
CA SER A 268 -3.78 4.46 33.28
C SER A 268 -3.53 4.06 31.82
N ALA A 269 -3.55 2.76 31.51
CA ALA A 269 -3.40 2.25 30.15
C ALA A 269 -4.57 2.66 29.25
N MET A 270 -5.80 2.65 29.78
CA MET A 270 -6.98 3.13 29.07
C MET A 270 -6.89 4.63 28.78
N LEU A 271 -6.58 5.45 29.78
CA LEU A 271 -6.39 6.90 29.62
C LEU A 271 -5.30 7.23 28.60
N PHE A 272 -4.17 6.53 28.67
CA PHE A 272 -3.06 6.70 27.73
C PHE A 272 -3.46 6.31 26.31
N SER A 273 -4.14 5.17 26.15
CA SER A 273 -4.65 4.71 24.85
C SER A 273 -5.67 5.68 24.26
N LEU A 274 -6.58 6.21 25.11
CA LEU A 274 -7.55 7.22 24.72
C LEU A 274 -6.85 8.51 24.26
N GLY A 275 -5.82 8.95 24.98
CA GLY A 275 -5.00 10.10 24.61
C GLY A 275 -4.30 9.93 23.25
N ILE A 276 -3.71 8.75 23.00
CA ILE A 276 -3.12 8.42 21.69
C ILE A 276 -4.19 8.42 20.59
N LEU A 277 -5.33 7.75 20.83
CA LEU A 277 -6.42 7.68 19.85
C LEU A 277 -6.96 9.07 19.52
N TRP A 278 -7.13 9.92 20.54
CA TRP A 278 -7.53 11.32 20.36
C TRP A 278 -6.51 12.07 19.50
N LEU A 279 -5.21 11.95 19.81
CA LEU A 279 -4.15 12.61 19.05
C LEU A 279 -4.11 12.13 17.58
N LEU A 280 -4.33 10.84 17.34
CA LEU A 280 -4.46 10.27 16.00
C LEU A 280 -5.72 10.73 15.26
N GLN A 281 -6.85 10.85 15.98
CA GLN A 281 -8.12 11.33 15.41
C GLN A 281 -8.03 12.81 15.05
N ILE A 282 -7.49 13.67 15.92
CA ILE A 282 -7.19 15.08 15.60
C ILE A 282 -6.29 15.13 14.37
N GLY A 283 -5.23 14.34 14.33
CA GLY A 283 -4.33 14.27 13.18
C GLY A 283 -5.02 13.87 11.86
N ARG A 284 -6.17 13.17 11.94
CA ARG A 284 -6.99 12.78 10.78
C ARG A 284 -8.11 13.78 10.46
N SER A 285 -8.73 14.43 11.46
CA SER A 285 -9.82 15.38 11.23
C SER A 285 -9.31 16.73 10.70
N PHE A 286 -8.05 17.08 10.99
CA PHE A 286 -7.35 18.19 10.33
C PHE A 286 -7.02 17.94 8.84
N LYS A 287 -7.55 16.86 8.25
CA LYS A 287 -7.56 16.68 6.79
C LYS A 287 -8.54 17.70 6.21
N TRP A 288 -7.99 18.89 5.94
CA TRP A 288 -8.61 20.07 5.37
C TRP A 288 -9.71 19.69 4.37
N ARG A 289 -10.98 19.86 4.79
CA ARG A 289 -12.09 19.98 3.85
C ARG A 289 -12.03 21.41 3.32
N THR A 290 -11.38 21.59 2.18
CA THR A 290 -11.65 22.72 1.28
C THR A 290 -12.75 22.32 0.31
#